data_AF-A0A928TCK9-F1
#
_entry.id   AF-A0A928TCK9-F1
#
_cell.length_a   1.000
_cell.length_b   1.000
_cell.length_c   1.000
_cell.angle_alpha   90.00
_cell.angle_beta   90.00
_cell.angle_gamma   90.00
#
_symmetry.space_group_name_H-M   'P 1'
#
loop_
_entity.id
_entity.type
_entity.pdbx_description
1 polymer ?
#
loop_
_entity_poly.entity_id
_entity_poly.type
_entity_poly.pdbx_seq_one_letter_code
_entity_poly.pdbx_strand_id
1 'polypeptide(L)'
;MKIPRVRTQTLRATDPETARVAGLLGLDRSFVGAGCLIDGEHILTCYHVVQAANRDKKPDLKTTVRVKIIGMDGQPVVLARVIKLGAYARGKSALNDLALLKLSRSFNIPAMEFATPLRHGGKRYSVLGFPDGDPQGRNASGLLHAANAAGLVQMDGNSALFVKGGFSGAPVWSEDLKAFVGIVVRELFDHGVSWCIPSRVLCRFYNDLPVRFRIPPSDRPTVHDLDVDDPNLDLFGLLENNRQRCLTAKVSWDHEEERFVVEATYRRLPGSPKPRGRYVTFITYPGFGRKKEDSYEMFETVSKNGTASTEFYPAEGFTIAAIGDAGDTVLTLNLSEIKDKPDGFE
;
A
#
# COMPACT_ATOMS: atom_id res chain seq x y z
N MET A 1 14.28 -30.63 34.48
CA MET A 1 13.12 -29.81 34.06
C MET A 1 13.45 -29.20 32.70
N LYS A 2 12.92 -29.74 31.59
CA LYS A 2 13.17 -29.19 30.25
C LYS A 2 12.37 -27.90 30.11
N ILE A 3 13.06 -26.77 29.98
CA ILE A 3 12.45 -25.49 29.60
C ILE A 3 11.76 -25.73 28.25
N PRO A 4 10.44 -25.54 28.12
CA PRO A 4 9.78 -25.71 26.84
C PRO A 4 10.34 -24.65 25.89
N ARG A 5 10.99 -25.08 24.80
CA ARG A 5 11.31 -24.19 23.68
C ARG A 5 9.98 -23.66 23.15
N VAL A 6 9.62 -22.44 23.53
CA VAL A 6 8.58 -21.69 22.83
C VAL A 6 9.10 -21.56 21.39
N ARG A 7 8.50 -22.31 20.46
CA ARG A 7 8.80 -22.11 19.04
C ARG A 7 8.36 -20.69 18.70
N THR A 8 9.32 -19.81 18.44
CA THR A 8 9.04 -18.49 17.89
C THR A 8 8.32 -18.70 16.56
N GLN A 9 7.03 -18.37 16.50
CA GLN A 9 6.27 -18.47 15.26
C GLN A 9 6.63 -17.26 14.39
N THR A 10 7.15 -17.54 13.20
CA THR A 10 7.55 -16.54 12.20
C THR A 10 6.66 -16.62 10.97
N LEU A 11 6.74 -15.60 10.12
CA LEU A 11 6.22 -15.70 8.76
C LEU A 11 6.94 -16.83 8.02
N ARG A 12 6.21 -17.52 7.13
CA ARG A 12 6.81 -18.41 6.15
C ARG A 12 7.72 -17.60 5.24
N ALA A 13 8.93 -18.09 5.04
CA ALA A 13 9.93 -17.40 4.22
C ALA A 13 9.68 -17.53 2.72
N THR A 14 8.94 -18.56 2.29
CA THR A 14 8.57 -18.77 0.88
C THR A 14 7.25 -18.08 0.55
N ASP A 15 7.08 -17.76 -0.73
CA ASP A 15 5.83 -17.26 -1.31
C ASP A 15 5.29 -16.00 -0.60
N PRO A 16 5.97 -14.84 -0.75
CA PRO A 16 5.59 -13.58 -0.12
C PRO A 16 4.11 -13.23 -0.28
N GLU A 17 3.50 -13.60 -1.41
CA GLU A 17 2.09 -13.42 -1.74
C GLU A 17 1.13 -14.15 -0.79
N THR A 18 1.56 -15.23 -0.14
CA THR A 18 0.75 -16.00 0.82
C THR A 18 1.11 -15.74 2.29
N ALA A 19 2.29 -15.17 2.55
CA ALA A 19 2.82 -14.95 3.89
C ALA A 19 1.94 -14.04 4.76
N ARG A 20 1.04 -13.27 4.15
CA ARG A 20 0.21 -12.28 4.85
C ARG A 20 -1.27 -12.67 4.87
N VAL A 21 -1.60 -13.91 4.49
CA VAL A 21 -2.97 -14.42 4.47
C VAL A 21 -3.38 -14.96 5.84
N ALA A 22 -4.56 -14.53 6.29
CA ALA A 22 -5.32 -15.15 7.35
C ALA A 22 -6.64 -15.68 6.78
N GLY A 23 -7.10 -16.85 7.20
CA GLY A 23 -8.43 -17.34 6.87
C GLY A 23 -9.39 -17.15 8.04
N LEU A 24 -10.55 -16.56 7.76
CA LEU A 24 -11.61 -16.33 8.74
C LEU A 24 -12.50 -17.55 8.79
N LEU A 25 -12.76 -18.04 10.00
CA LEU A 25 -13.52 -19.26 10.23
C LEU A 25 -14.93 -18.93 10.73
N GLY A 26 -15.92 -19.63 10.16
CA GLY A 26 -17.28 -19.70 10.69
C GLY A 26 -17.35 -20.45 12.02
N LEU A 27 -18.54 -20.44 12.63
CA LEU A 27 -18.77 -21.15 13.90
C LEU A 27 -18.70 -22.69 13.76
N ASP A 28 -18.92 -23.20 12.55
CA ASP A 28 -18.71 -24.58 12.12
C ASP A 28 -17.24 -24.93 11.84
N ARG A 29 -16.33 -23.93 11.95
CA ARG A 29 -14.90 -23.99 11.63
C ARG A 29 -14.57 -24.16 10.14
N SER A 30 -15.53 -23.95 9.24
CA SER A 30 -15.24 -23.81 7.80
C SER A 30 -14.67 -22.42 7.51
N PHE A 31 -13.92 -22.28 6.42
CA PHE A 31 -13.47 -20.96 5.98
C PHE A 31 -14.62 -20.22 5.29
N VAL A 32 -14.91 -19.01 5.74
CA VAL A 32 -15.96 -18.14 5.17
C VAL A 32 -15.38 -16.99 4.35
N GLY A 33 -14.07 -16.82 4.39
CA GLY A 33 -13.32 -15.79 3.67
C GLY A 33 -11.90 -15.65 4.22
N ALA A 34 -11.25 -14.57 3.84
CA ALA A 34 -9.86 -14.31 4.13
C ALA A 34 -9.66 -12.94 4.78
N GLY A 35 -8.41 -12.68 5.17
CA GLY A 35 -7.95 -11.45 5.78
C GLY A 35 -6.47 -11.26 5.51
N CYS A 36 -6.03 -10.02 5.63
CA CYS A 36 -4.65 -9.60 5.47
C CYS A 36 -4.04 -9.34 6.86
N LEU A 37 -3.01 -10.09 7.23
CA LEU A 37 -2.20 -9.87 8.43
C LEU A 37 -1.26 -8.68 8.23
N ILE A 38 -1.74 -7.48 8.57
CA ILE A 38 -1.03 -6.23 8.28
C ILE A 38 0.15 -5.97 9.23
N ASP A 39 0.13 -6.55 10.43
CA ASP A 39 1.24 -6.54 11.38
C ASP A 39 1.08 -7.71 12.38
N GLY A 40 1.90 -7.74 13.43
CA GLY A 40 1.84 -8.77 14.47
C GLY A 40 0.57 -8.81 15.33
N GLU A 41 -0.30 -7.80 15.25
CA GLU A 41 -1.48 -7.64 16.11
C GLU A 41 -2.79 -7.49 15.33
N HIS A 42 -2.75 -7.13 14.04
CA HIS A 42 -3.92 -6.67 13.31
C HIS A 42 -4.16 -7.44 12.01
N ILE A 43 -5.44 -7.69 11.74
CA ILE A 43 -5.93 -8.20 10.45
C ILE A 43 -6.87 -7.19 9.84
N LEU A 44 -6.66 -6.87 8.57
CA LEU A 44 -7.61 -6.15 7.73
C LEU A 44 -8.42 -7.14 6.90
N THR A 45 -9.74 -7.00 6.85
CA THR A 45 -10.62 -7.89 6.10
C THR A 45 -11.87 -7.12 5.64
N CYS A 46 -12.77 -7.81 4.94
CA CYS A 46 -14.05 -7.26 4.56
C CYS A 46 -15.08 -7.38 5.71
N TYR A 47 -15.94 -6.37 5.84
CA TYR A 47 -17.03 -6.38 6.82
C TYR A 47 -17.94 -7.60 6.64
N HIS A 48 -18.32 -7.91 5.40
CA HIS A 48 -19.21 -9.04 5.12
C HIS A 48 -18.60 -10.40 5.47
N VAL A 49 -17.26 -10.52 5.47
CA VAL A 49 -16.59 -11.76 5.91
C VAL A 49 -16.71 -11.93 7.42
N VAL A 50 -16.58 -10.83 8.19
CA VAL A 50 -16.82 -10.85 9.65
C VAL A 50 -18.28 -11.17 9.94
N GLN A 51 -19.20 -10.62 9.15
CA GLN A 51 -20.63 -10.94 9.23
C GLN A 51 -20.89 -12.44 8.99
N ALA A 52 -20.34 -13.02 7.91
CA ALA A 52 -20.47 -14.44 7.60
C ALA A 52 -19.87 -15.33 8.72
N ALA A 53 -18.70 -14.97 9.24
CA ALA A 53 -18.06 -15.67 10.37
C ALA A 53 -18.92 -15.65 11.65
N ASN A 54 -19.84 -14.69 11.75
CA ASN A 54 -20.75 -14.47 12.87
C ASN A 54 -22.21 -14.89 12.56
N ARG A 55 -22.43 -15.89 11.70
CA ARG A 55 -23.78 -16.38 11.28
C ARG A 55 -24.65 -15.26 10.70
N ASP A 56 -24.06 -14.48 9.81
CA ASP A 56 -24.70 -13.35 9.11
C ASP A 56 -25.24 -12.23 10.02
N LYS A 57 -24.91 -12.27 11.32
CA LYS A 57 -25.26 -11.20 12.26
C LYS A 57 -24.39 -9.99 12.00
N LYS A 58 -25.03 -8.82 12.06
CA LYS A 58 -24.36 -7.52 11.94
C LYS A 58 -23.19 -7.43 12.95
N PRO A 59 -21.92 -7.33 12.50
CA PRO A 59 -20.79 -7.21 13.41
C PRO A 59 -20.79 -5.85 14.12
N ASP A 60 -20.23 -5.86 15.32
CA ASP A 60 -19.98 -4.70 16.18
C ASP A 60 -18.56 -4.79 16.79
N LEU A 61 -18.18 -3.84 17.64
CA LEU A 61 -16.83 -3.82 18.27
C LEU A 61 -16.62 -4.90 19.35
N LYS A 62 -17.66 -5.65 19.70
CA LYS A 62 -17.61 -6.80 20.64
C LYS A 62 -17.49 -8.13 19.88
N THR A 63 -17.81 -8.12 18.59
CA THR A 63 -17.74 -9.29 17.72
C THR A 63 -16.31 -9.84 17.69
N THR A 64 -16.21 -11.14 17.93
CA THR A 64 -14.93 -11.87 17.94
C THR A 64 -15.07 -13.06 17.01
N VAL A 65 -14.08 -13.25 16.14
CA VAL A 65 -14.04 -14.33 15.15
C VAL A 65 -12.80 -15.20 15.35
N ARG A 66 -12.86 -16.45 14.88
CA ARG A 66 -11.69 -17.33 14.83
C ARG A 66 -10.95 -17.10 13.51
N VAL A 67 -9.63 -16.98 13.59
CA VAL A 67 -8.76 -16.79 12.42
C VAL A 67 -7.64 -17.82 12.43
N LYS A 68 -7.38 -18.45 11.29
CA LYS A 68 -6.19 -19.28 11.06
C LYS A 68 -5.16 -18.46 10.31
N ILE A 69 -3.97 -18.27 10.89
CA ILE A 69 -2.92 -17.45 10.27
C ILE A 69 -2.12 -18.31 9.29
N ILE A 70 -2.50 -18.30 8.01
CA ILE A 70 -1.94 -19.21 6.99
C ILE A 70 -0.48 -18.94 6.70
N GLY A 71 -0.11 -17.66 6.66
CA GLY A 71 1.24 -17.22 6.35
C GLY A 71 2.28 -17.43 7.45
N MET A 72 1.91 -18.05 8.58
CA MET A 72 2.81 -18.35 9.70
C MET A 72 3.11 -19.84 9.83
N ASP A 73 4.28 -20.14 10.42
CA ASP A 73 4.66 -21.50 10.76
C ASP A 73 3.70 -22.13 11.78
N GLY A 74 3.32 -23.38 11.52
CA GLY A 74 2.32 -24.10 12.30
C GLY A 74 0.88 -23.58 12.15
N GLN A 75 0.66 -22.55 11.33
CA GLN A 75 -0.65 -21.95 10.99
C GLN A 75 -1.61 -21.84 12.19
N PRO A 76 -1.25 -21.07 13.22
CA PRO A 76 -2.02 -21.04 14.44
C PRO A 76 -3.44 -20.53 14.23
N VAL A 77 -4.37 -21.07 15.02
CA VAL A 77 -5.73 -20.54 15.12
C VAL A 77 -5.83 -19.69 16.38
N VAL A 78 -6.26 -18.44 16.23
CA VAL A 78 -6.41 -17.47 17.32
C VAL A 78 -7.76 -16.77 17.24
N LEU A 79 -8.19 -16.14 18.33
CA LEU A 79 -9.34 -15.23 18.30
C LEU A 79 -8.89 -13.84 17.85
N ALA A 80 -9.77 -13.14 17.12
CA ALA A 80 -9.56 -11.76 16.71
C ALA A 80 -10.84 -10.96 16.98
N ARG A 81 -10.74 -9.84 17.69
CA ARG A 81 -11.85 -8.96 18.03
C ARG A 81 -11.91 -7.79 17.07
N VAL A 82 -13.10 -7.43 16.62
CA VAL A 82 -13.31 -6.22 15.82
C VAL A 82 -12.94 -4.98 16.64
N ILE A 83 -12.05 -4.14 16.11
CA ILE A 83 -11.66 -2.86 16.73
C ILE A 83 -12.05 -1.65 15.88
N LYS A 84 -12.35 -1.86 14.59
CA LYS A 84 -12.87 -0.82 13.70
C LYS A 84 -13.73 -1.45 12.61
N LEU A 85 -14.82 -0.78 12.26
CA LEU A 85 -15.69 -1.13 11.13
C LEU A 85 -15.83 0.08 10.22
N GLY A 86 -16.03 -0.16 8.93
CA GLY A 86 -16.43 0.86 7.96
C GLY A 86 -17.69 1.57 8.44
N ALA A 87 -17.76 2.88 8.27
CA ALA A 87 -18.96 3.64 8.62
C ALA A 87 -20.07 3.23 7.65
N TYR A 88 -21.07 2.45 8.10
CA TYR A 88 -22.26 2.11 7.32
C TYR A 88 -23.14 3.36 7.12
N ALA A 89 -22.60 4.40 6.47
CA ALA A 89 -23.31 5.61 6.10
C ALA A 89 -23.80 5.42 4.67
N ARG A 90 -25.12 5.19 4.55
CA ARG A 90 -25.95 5.21 3.34
C ARG A 90 -25.18 5.39 2.02
N GLY A 91 -24.66 4.29 1.47
CA GLY A 91 -23.96 4.24 0.20
C GLY A 91 -23.12 2.97 0.04
N LYS A 92 -22.92 2.51 -1.21
CA LYS A 92 -22.05 1.37 -1.55
C LYS A 92 -20.58 1.80 -1.68
N SER A 93 -20.04 2.49 -0.67
CA SER A 93 -18.62 2.88 -0.67
C SER A 93 -17.75 1.68 -0.30
N ALA A 94 -16.60 1.53 -0.95
CA ALA A 94 -15.57 0.55 -0.61
C ALA A 94 -15.13 0.63 0.87
N LEU A 95 -15.18 1.83 1.47
CA LEU A 95 -14.84 2.04 2.87
C LEU A 95 -15.81 1.38 3.85
N ASN A 96 -17.04 1.12 3.42
CA ASN A 96 -18.10 0.60 4.28
C ASN A 96 -17.97 -0.92 4.48
N ASP A 97 -17.29 -1.61 3.56
CA ASP A 97 -17.09 -3.06 3.61
C ASP A 97 -15.71 -3.42 4.17
N LEU A 98 -15.16 -2.62 5.08
CA LEU A 98 -13.87 -2.88 5.75
C LEU A 98 -14.05 -3.15 7.24
N ALA A 99 -13.22 -4.05 7.77
CA ALA A 99 -13.10 -4.32 9.19
C ALA A 99 -11.63 -4.48 9.59
N LEU A 100 -11.25 -3.88 10.72
CA LEU A 100 -9.97 -4.07 11.37
C LEU A 100 -10.17 -4.93 12.61
N LEU A 101 -9.44 -6.03 12.69
CA LEU A 101 -9.48 -6.98 13.80
C LEU A 101 -8.17 -6.90 14.58
N LYS A 102 -8.25 -6.97 15.91
CA LYS A 102 -7.10 -7.14 16.79
C LYS A 102 -7.02 -8.59 17.26
N LEU A 103 -5.87 -9.21 17.08
CA LEU A 103 -5.56 -10.56 17.52
C LEU A 103 -5.53 -10.64 19.06
N SER A 104 -6.00 -11.76 19.60
CA SER A 104 -5.98 -12.07 21.04
C SER A 104 -4.57 -12.31 21.60
N ARG A 105 -3.59 -12.51 20.71
CA ARG A 105 -2.16 -12.56 21.04
C ARG A 105 -1.38 -11.87 19.92
N SER A 106 -0.27 -11.24 20.27
CA SER A 106 0.64 -10.63 19.30
C SER A 106 1.65 -11.63 18.77
N PHE A 107 2.15 -11.35 17.57
CA PHE A 107 3.24 -12.05 16.91
C PHE A 107 4.38 -11.08 16.64
N ASN A 108 5.63 -11.56 16.64
CA ASN A 108 6.78 -10.73 16.30
C ASN A 108 6.93 -10.61 14.77
N ILE A 109 6.00 -9.88 14.15
CA ILE A 109 5.93 -9.68 12.70
C ILE A 109 5.89 -8.18 12.42
N PRO A 110 6.79 -7.65 11.57
CA PRO A 110 6.78 -6.23 11.23
C PRO A 110 5.53 -5.87 10.44
N ALA A 111 5.15 -4.59 10.53
CA ALA A 111 4.11 -4.03 9.70
C ALA A 111 4.42 -4.27 8.22
N MET A 112 3.41 -4.71 7.49
CA MET A 112 3.47 -4.93 6.07
C MET A 112 3.38 -3.60 5.35
N GLU A 113 4.14 -3.46 4.27
CA GLU A 113 4.06 -2.31 3.39
C GLU A 113 3.22 -2.63 2.17
N PHE A 114 2.22 -1.79 1.91
CA PHE A 114 1.47 -1.81 0.67
C PHE A 114 2.11 -0.84 -0.35
N ALA A 115 1.84 -1.09 -1.63
CA ALA A 115 2.13 -0.16 -2.71
C ALA A 115 0.84 0.45 -3.27
N THR A 116 0.86 1.74 -3.57
CA THR A 116 -0.06 2.41 -4.49
C THR A 116 0.71 2.77 -5.75
N PRO A 117 0.44 2.14 -6.91
CA PRO A 117 1.16 2.46 -8.13
C PRO A 117 0.59 3.71 -8.82
N LEU A 118 1.40 4.33 -9.69
CA LEU A 118 0.92 5.33 -10.66
C LEU A 118 -0.28 4.82 -11.47
N ARG A 119 -0.21 3.55 -11.89
CA ARG A 119 -1.29 2.85 -12.59
C ARG A 119 -1.43 1.41 -12.12
N HIS A 120 -2.66 0.96 -11.86
CA HIS A 120 -2.92 -0.46 -11.60
C HIS A 120 -2.95 -1.29 -12.90
N GLY A 121 -3.45 -0.71 -13.98
CA GLY A 121 -3.69 -1.41 -15.25
C GLY A 121 -2.46 -2.11 -15.83
N GLY A 122 -2.63 -3.34 -16.27
CA GLY A 122 -1.60 -4.15 -16.94
C GLY A 122 -0.68 -4.94 -16.00
N LYS A 123 -0.84 -4.80 -14.68
CA LYS A 123 -0.02 -5.52 -13.70
C LYS A 123 -0.58 -6.89 -13.39
N ARG A 124 0.29 -7.88 -13.21
CA ARG A 124 -0.09 -9.22 -12.76
C ARG A 124 -0.45 -9.18 -11.29
N TYR A 125 -1.44 -9.98 -10.91
CA TYR A 125 -1.77 -10.26 -9.52
C TYR A 125 -1.73 -11.75 -9.20
N SER A 126 -1.49 -12.04 -7.92
CA SER A 126 -1.69 -13.34 -7.28
C SER A 126 -2.46 -13.15 -5.98
N VAL A 127 -3.35 -14.09 -5.67
CA VAL A 127 -4.12 -14.09 -4.42
C VAL A 127 -4.42 -15.52 -3.98
N LEU A 128 -4.35 -15.76 -2.68
CA LEU A 128 -4.77 -17.01 -2.05
C LEU A 128 -6.05 -16.81 -1.24
N GLY A 129 -7.05 -17.65 -1.51
CA GLY A 129 -8.33 -17.66 -0.80
C GLY A 129 -8.79 -19.07 -0.46
N PHE A 130 -9.99 -19.19 0.10
CA PHE A 130 -10.56 -20.45 0.57
C PHE A 130 -11.91 -20.73 -0.11
N PRO A 131 -11.92 -20.95 -1.44
CA PRO A 131 -13.14 -21.26 -2.17
C PRO A 131 -13.84 -22.49 -1.57
N ASP A 132 -15.16 -22.45 -1.48
CA ASP A 132 -16.00 -23.54 -0.97
C ASP A 132 -15.59 -24.02 0.44
N GLY A 133 -14.88 -23.18 1.20
CA GLY A 133 -14.39 -23.50 2.53
C GLY A 133 -13.16 -24.42 2.57
N ASP A 134 -12.49 -24.67 1.44
CA ASP A 134 -11.35 -25.60 1.35
C ASP A 134 -10.19 -25.18 2.27
N PRO A 135 -9.81 -26.01 3.26
CA PRO A 135 -8.77 -25.67 4.23
C PRO A 135 -7.35 -25.63 3.67
N GLN A 136 -7.12 -26.16 2.47
CA GLN A 136 -5.83 -26.05 1.78
C GLN A 136 -5.65 -24.68 1.13
N GLY A 137 -6.74 -23.96 0.88
CA GLY A 137 -6.74 -22.76 0.07
C GLY A 137 -6.39 -23.04 -1.40
N ARG A 138 -6.64 -22.03 -2.24
CA ARG A 138 -6.31 -22.07 -3.66
C ARG A 138 -5.81 -20.71 -4.13
N ASN A 139 -4.86 -20.75 -5.07
CA ASN A 139 -4.35 -19.56 -5.73
C ASN A 139 -5.23 -19.21 -6.94
N ALA A 140 -5.45 -17.92 -7.13
CA ALA A 140 -5.97 -17.35 -8.36
C ALA A 140 -5.02 -16.22 -8.82
N SER A 141 -4.88 -16.06 -10.13
CA SER A 141 -4.00 -15.06 -10.72
C SER A 141 -4.63 -14.44 -11.95
N GLY A 142 -4.09 -13.29 -12.35
CA GLY A 142 -4.64 -12.55 -13.48
C GLY A 142 -4.00 -11.19 -13.68
N LEU A 143 -4.76 -10.29 -14.31
CA LEU A 143 -4.35 -8.92 -14.57
C LEU A 143 -5.21 -7.91 -13.80
N LEU A 144 -4.56 -6.86 -13.32
CA LEU A 144 -5.20 -5.69 -12.74
C LEU A 144 -5.57 -4.71 -13.87
N HIS A 145 -6.70 -4.04 -13.70
CA HIS A 145 -7.18 -2.97 -14.56
C HIS A 145 -7.21 -1.63 -13.82
N ALA A 146 -7.67 -0.58 -14.51
CA ALA A 146 -7.94 0.70 -13.87
C ALA A 146 -9.03 0.57 -12.79
N ALA A 147 -9.04 1.52 -11.86
CA ALA A 147 -10.12 1.60 -10.89
C ALA A 147 -11.45 1.96 -11.58
N ASN A 148 -12.55 1.32 -11.19
CA ASN A 148 -13.89 1.65 -11.64
C ASN A 148 -14.40 2.95 -10.98
N ALA A 149 -15.62 3.37 -11.33
CA ALA A 149 -16.25 4.57 -10.76
C ALA A 149 -16.41 4.56 -9.22
N ALA A 150 -16.37 3.38 -8.58
CA ALA A 150 -16.40 3.24 -7.12
C ALA A 150 -15.00 3.23 -6.49
N GLY A 151 -13.95 3.40 -7.28
CA GLY A 151 -12.55 3.38 -6.83
C GLY A 151 -12.00 1.97 -6.58
N LEU A 152 -12.72 0.90 -6.96
CA LEU A 152 -12.25 -0.47 -6.85
C LEU A 152 -11.43 -0.86 -8.08
N VAL A 153 -10.33 -1.57 -7.87
CA VAL A 153 -9.47 -2.06 -8.96
C VAL A 153 -10.04 -3.39 -9.46
N GLN A 154 -10.33 -3.47 -10.75
CA GLN A 154 -10.79 -4.71 -11.38
C GLN A 154 -9.63 -5.69 -11.55
N MET A 155 -9.96 -6.97 -11.38
CA MET A 155 -9.08 -8.13 -11.43
C MET A 155 -9.68 -9.15 -12.40
N ASP A 156 -9.05 -9.31 -13.55
CA ASP A 156 -9.50 -10.27 -14.57
C ASP A 156 -8.68 -11.55 -14.43
N GLY A 157 -9.35 -12.65 -14.09
CA GLY A 157 -8.73 -13.95 -13.90
C GLY A 157 -8.29 -14.57 -15.22
N ASN A 158 -7.10 -15.16 -15.24
CA ASN A 158 -6.59 -15.95 -16.37
C ASN A 158 -6.06 -17.33 -15.96
N SER A 159 -6.21 -17.70 -14.68
CA SER A 159 -5.88 -19.02 -14.15
C SER A 159 -7.04 -20.01 -14.28
N ALA A 160 -6.74 -21.30 -14.07
CA ALA A 160 -7.75 -22.37 -14.04
C ALA A 160 -8.82 -22.18 -12.94
N LEU A 161 -8.50 -21.41 -11.89
CA LEU A 161 -9.44 -21.01 -10.85
C LEU A 161 -9.60 -19.49 -10.87
N PHE A 162 -10.85 -19.02 -10.85
CA PHE A 162 -11.17 -17.60 -10.69
C PHE A 162 -11.42 -17.24 -9.22
N VAL A 163 -11.22 -15.95 -8.92
CA VAL A 163 -11.65 -15.36 -7.65
C VAL A 163 -13.17 -15.51 -7.52
N LYS A 164 -13.61 -16.10 -6.42
CA LYS A 164 -15.02 -16.31 -6.06
C LYS A 164 -15.22 -16.23 -4.54
N GLY A 165 -16.43 -16.46 -4.04
CA GLY A 165 -16.71 -16.61 -2.61
C GLY A 165 -15.63 -17.42 -1.86
N GLY A 166 -15.16 -16.88 -0.73
CA GLY A 166 -14.02 -17.42 0.02
C GLY A 166 -12.69 -16.69 -0.20
N PHE A 167 -12.57 -15.85 -1.24
CA PHE A 167 -11.40 -14.97 -1.46
C PHE A 167 -11.54 -13.59 -0.82
N SER A 168 -12.75 -13.12 -0.52
CA SER A 168 -12.96 -11.79 0.06
C SER A 168 -12.12 -11.56 1.32
N GLY A 169 -11.49 -10.39 1.40
CA GLY A 169 -10.53 -10.00 2.43
C GLY A 169 -9.10 -10.51 2.22
N ALA A 170 -8.84 -11.37 1.22
CA ALA A 170 -7.49 -11.84 0.92
C ALA A 170 -6.62 -10.68 0.38
N PRO A 171 -5.35 -10.57 0.81
CA PRO A 171 -4.43 -9.59 0.27
C PRO A 171 -4.08 -9.89 -1.19
N VAL A 172 -4.10 -8.86 -2.03
CA VAL A 172 -3.75 -8.95 -3.45
C VAL A 172 -2.29 -8.59 -3.62
N TRP A 173 -1.48 -9.55 -4.05
CA TRP A 173 -0.07 -9.36 -4.38
C TRP A 173 0.07 -8.94 -5.85
N SER A 174 0.93 -7.96 -6.13
CA SER A 174 1.32 -7.61 -7.49
C SER A 174 2.75 -8.03 -7.77
N GLU A 175 2.94 -8.87 -8.79
CA GLU A 175 4.26 -9.37 -9.17
C GLU A 175 5.17 -8.28 -9.73
N ASP A 176 4.59 -7.31 -10.43
CA ASP A 176 5.33 -6.21 -11.06
C ASP A 176 5.79 -5.17 -10.04
N LEU A 177 5.07 -5.02 -8.92
CA LEU A 177 5.42 -4.09 -7.84
C LEU A 177 6.18 -4.75 -6.68
N LYS A 178 6.19 -6.09 -6.64
CA LYS A 178 6.68 -6.90 -5.50
C LYS A 178 6.10 -6.43 -4.17
N ALA A 179 4.80 -6.14 -4.17
CA ALA A 179 4.10 -5.59 -3.02
C ALA A 179 2.61 -5.92 -3.05
N PHE A 180 1.98 -5.84 -1.89
CA PHE A 180 0.52 -5.91 -1.78
C PHE A 180 -0.11 -4.59 -2.23
N VAL A 181 -1.19 -4.67 -3.00
CA VAL A 181 -1.83 -3.49 -3.61
C VAL A 181 -3.26 -3.26 -3.14
N GLY A 182 -3.83 -4.17 -2.35
CA GLY A 182 -5.20 -4.09 -1.86
C GLY A 182 -5.67 -5.38 -1.20
N ILE A 183 -6.98 -5.48 -0.97
CA ILE A 183 -7.64 -6.72 -0.55
C ILE A 183 -8.84 -7.02 -1.45
N VAL A 184 -9.09 -8.28 -1.77
CA VAL A 184 -10.27 -8.71 -2.54
C VAL A 184 -11.55 -8.33 -1.81
N VAL A 185 -12.58 -7.86 -2.51
CA VAL A 185 -13.86 -7.51 -1.88
C VAL A 185 -15.05 -8.24 -2.49
N ARG A 186 -15.07 -8.43 -3.80
CA ARG A 186 -16.20 -9.05 -4.48
C ARG A 186 -15.80 -9.60 -5.84
N GLU A 187 -16.61 -10.49 -6.35
CA GLU A 187 -16.55 -11.06 -7.68
C GLU A 187 -17.78 -10.67 -8.52
N LEU A 188 -17.65 -10.84 -9.82
CA LEU A 188 -18.76 -11.00 -10.74
C LEU A 188 -18.89 -12.50 -11.02
N PHE A 189 -19.85 -13.13 -10.34
CA PHE A 189 -20.06 -14.57 -10.37
C PHE A 189 -20.10 -15.12 -11.80
N ASP A 190 -19.42 -16.24 -12.06
CA ASP A 190 -19.31 -16.93 -13.36
C ASP A 190 -18.69 -16.15 -14.53
N HIS A 191 -18.11 -14.97 -14.30
CA HIS A 191 -17.50 -14.16 -15.37
C HIS A 191 -15.97 -14.05 -15.29
N GLY A 192 -15.33 -14.65 -14.27
CA GLY A 192 -13.87 -14.55 -14.08
C GLY A 192 -13.37 -13.14 -13.72
N VAL A 193 -14.28 -12.20 -13.47
CA VAL A 193 -13.99 -10.81 -13.09
C VAL A 193 -14.19 -10.65 -11.60
N SER A 194 -13.28 -9.96 -10.94
CA SER A 194 -13.39 -9.60 -9.53
C SER A 194 -12.84 -8.21 -9.25
N TRP A 195 -12.93 -7.76 -8.00
CA TRP A 195 -12.44 -6.47 -7.59
C TRP A 195 -11.73 -6.51 -6.24
N CYS A 196 -10.73 -5.64 -6.10
CA CYS A 196 -10.10 -5.36 -4.82
C CYS A 196 -10.28 -3.89 -4.42
N ILE A 197 -10.27 -3.67 -3.10
CA ILE A 197 -10.16 -2.35 -2.50
C ILE A 197 -8.67 -2.00 -2.50
N PRO A 198 -8.23 -0.98 -3.26
CA PRO A 198 -6.82 -0.66 -3.38
C PRO A 198 -6.25 -0.02 -2.12
N SER A 199 -4.94 -0.13 -1.92
CA SER A 199 -4.18 0.39 -0.77
C SER A 199 -4.48 1.86 -0.44
N ARG A 200 -4.66 2.73 -1.45
CA ARG A 200 -5.06 4.14 -1.27
C ARG A 200 -6.43 4.33 -0.59
N VAL A 201 -7.32 3.34 -0.69
CA VAL A 201 -8.61 3.33 0.03
C VAL A 201 -8.43 2.72 1.41
N LEU A 202 -7.62 1.67 1.54
CA LEU A 202 -7.31 1.02 2.83
C LEU A 202 -6.67 2.01 3.81
N CYS A 203 -5.76 2.88 3.35
CA CYS A 203 -5.13 3.88 4.22
C CYS A 203 -6.08 4.99 4.69
N ARG A 204 -7.19 5.25 3.96
CA ARG A 204 -8.26 6.15 4.44
C ARG A 204 -9.03 5.51 5.59
N PHE A 205 -9.15 4.18 5.58
CA PHE A 205 -9.78 3.42 6.66
C PHE A 205 -8.84 3.25 7.85
N TYR A 206 -7.55 3.02 7.64
CA TYR A 206 -6.54 2.89 8.68
C TYR A 206 -5.30 3.72 8.33
N ASN A 207 -5.22 4.95 8.85
CA ASN A 207 -4.17 5.91 8.49
C ASN A 207 -2.76 5.45 8.86
N ASP A 208 -2.63 4.53 9.81
CA ASP A 208 -1.36 3.91 10.21
C ASP A 208 -0.88 2.83 9.24
N LEU A 209 -1.66 2.48 8.22
CA LEU A 209 -1.25 1.53 7.19
C LEU A 209 -0.05 2.09 6.41
N PRO A 210 1.11 1.41 6.40
CA PRO A 210 2.24 1.82 5.61
C PRO A 210 1.93 1.60 4.12
N VAL A 211 1.80 2.70 3.36
CA VAL A 211 1.55 2.66 1.91
C VAL A 211 2.58 3.55 1.21
N ARG A 212 3.34 2.97 0.27
CA ARG A 212 4.33 3.66 -0.55
C ARG A 212 3.78 3.90 -1.95
N PHE A 213 4.02 5.08 -2.50
CA PHE A 213 3.73 5.30 -3.92
C PHE A 213 4.83 4.63 -4.76
N ARG A 214 4.50 4.05 -5.92
CA ARG A 214 5.48 3.33 -6.74
C ARG A 214 5.26 3.58 -8.23
N ILE A 215 6.35 3.79 -8.96
CA ILE A 215 6.43 3.79 -10.42
C ILE A 215 7.42 2.68 -10.82
N PRO A 216 6.92 1.47 -11.12
CA PRO A 216 7.80 0.41 -11.58
C PRO A 216 8.50 0.82 -12.88
N PRO A 217 9.68 0.25 -13.20
CA PRO A 217 10.43 0.60 -14.41
C PRO A 217 9.60 0.60 -15.70
N SER A 218 8.61 -0.30 -15.83
CA SER A 218 7.73 -0.39 -16.98
C SER A 218 6.75 0.78 -17.16
N ASP A 219 6.54 1.59 -16.11
CA ASP A 219 5.66 2.75 -16.12
C ASP A 219 6.44 4.08 -16.07
N ARG A 220 7.77 4.02 -15.99
CA ARG A 220 8.60 5.24 -16.02
C ARG A 220 8.51 5.84 -17.44
N PRO A 221 8.35 7.16 -17.59
CA PRO A 221 8.36 7.81 -18.88
C PRO A 221 9.67 7.54 -19.64
N THR A 222 9.57 7.38 -20.96
CA THR A 222 10.75 7.39 -21.83
C THR A 222 11.18 8.85 -21.98
N VAL A 223 12.47 9.13 -21.80
CA VAL A 223 13.01 10.46 -22.10
C VAL A 223 13.82 10.46 -23.38
N HIS A 224 13.36 11.33 -24.28
CA HIS A 224 13.92 11.78 -25.54
C HIS A 224 15.25 12.49 -25.37
N ASP A 225 15.09 13.62 -24.71
CA ASP A 225 16.06 14.69 -24.56
C ASP A 225 15.82 15.36 -23.21
N LEU A 226 16.82 15.41 -22.35
CA LEU A 226 16.69 15.94 -20.99
C LEU A 226 16.53 17.47 -20.96
N ASP A 227 16.93 18.15 -22.03
CA ASP A 227 16.77 19.60 -22.14
C ASP A 227 15.33 19.99 -22.51
N VAL A 228 14.52 19.02 -22.95
CA VAL A 228 13.17 19.22 -23.49
C VAL A 228 12.11 18.46 -22.69
N ASP A 229 12.42 17.23 -22.26
CA ASP A 229 11.49 16.33 -21.59
C ASP A 229 11.74 16.35 -20.08
N ASP A 230 10.84 17.01 -19.34
CA ASP A 230 10.76 16.88 -17.89
C ASP A 230 9.57 15.97 -17.53
N PRO A 231 9.82 14.70 -17.23
CA PRO A 231 8.74 13.76 -16.98
C PRO A 231 8.09 13.89 -15.63
N ASN A 232 8.70 14.61 -14.67
CA ASN A 232 7.96 14.98 -13.47
C ASN A 232 6.89 16.02 -13.83
N LEU A 233 7.20 16.97 -14.72
CA LEU A 233 6.20 17.88 -15.28
C LEU A 233 5.19 17.16 -16.19
N ASP A 234 5.63 16.23 -17.04
CA ASP A 234 4.70 15.51 -17.93
C ASP A 234 3.72 14.63 -17.16
N LEU A 235 4.19 13.98 -16.09
CA LEU A 235 3.34 13.10 -15.27
C LEU A 235 2.42 13.89 -14.33
N PHE A 236 2.91 14.99 -13.76
CA PHE A 236 2.28 15.61 -12.59
C PHE A 236 1.95 17.10 -12.73
N GLY A 237 2.45 17.75 -13.78
CA GLY A 237 2.36 19.20 -13.96
C GLY A 237 3.21 19.97 -12.95
N LEU A 238 3.08 21.31 -12.95
CA LEU A 238 3.76 22.20 -11.99
C LEU A 238 2.82 22.66 -10.88
N LEU A 239 3.05 22.22 -9.64
CA LEU A 239 2.28 22.62 -8.47
C LEU A 239 3.09 22.42 -7.16
N GLU A 240 3.75 23.47 -6.69
CA GLU A 240 4.53 23.42 -5.44
C GLU A 240 3.66 23.51 -4.17
N ASN A 241 2.45 24.08 -4.27
CA ASN A 241 1.58 24.35 -3.13
C ASN A 241 0.10 24.24 -3.52
N ASN A 242 -0.62 23.32 -2.87
CA ASN A 242 -2.05 23.09 -3.12
C ASN A 242 -2.96 23.68 -2.03
N ARG A 243 -2.45 24.63 -1.22
CA ARG A 243 -3.09 25.25 -0.05
C ARG A 243 -3.30 24.33 1.16
N GLN A 244 -2.97 23.04 1.06
CA GLN A 244 -2.97 22.09 2.18
C GLN A 244 -1.60 21.51 2.49
N ARG A 245 -0.78 21.42 1.45
CA ARG A 245 0.55 20.84 1.41
C ARG A 245 1.43 21.74 0.55
N CYS A 246 2.71 21.80 0.88
CA CYS A 246 3.70 22.55 0.12
C CYS A 246 4.99 21.74 0.05
N LEU A 247 5.65 21.82 -1.12
CA LEU A 247 6.98 21.29 -1.36
C LEU A 247 7.94 22.48 -1.46
N THR A 248 9.00 22.44 -0.68
CA THR A 248 10.07 23.45 -0.68
C THR A 248 11.41 22.74 -0.72
N ALA A 249 12.45 23.38 -1.24
CA ALA A 249 13.81 22.87 -1.12
C ALA A 249 14.80 23.98 -0.76
N LYS A 250 15.90 23.59 -0.14
CA LYS A 250 17.07 24.43 0.10
C LYS A 250 18.26 23.82 -0.64
N VAL A 251 19.00 24.65 -1.37
CA VAL A 251 20.22 24.25 -2.07
C VAL A 251 21.42 24.86 -1.34
N SER A 252 22.46 24.07 -1.12
CA SER A 252 23.74 24.51 -0.57
C SER A 252 24.91 23.84 -1.25
N TRP A 253 26.08 24.46 -1.19
CA TRP A 253 27.33 23.86 -1.64
C TRP A 253 28.07 23.22 -0.45
N ASP A 254 28.42 21.95 -0.59
CA ASP A 254 29.32 21.24 0.33
C ASP A 254 30.76 21.47 -0.13
N HIS A 255 31.52 22.24 0.66
CA HIS A 255 32.91 22.57 0.35
C HIS A 255 33.88 21.41 0.59
N GLU A 256 33.52 20.40 1.40
CA GLU A 256 34.39 19.25 1.67
C GLU A 256 34.26 18.20 0.55
N GLU A 257 33.03 17.95 0.11
CA GLU A 257 32.73 16.96 -0.93
C GLU A 257 32.61 17.57 -2.35
N GLU A 258 32.84 18.88 -2.48
CA GLU A 258 32.79 19.65 -3.73
C GLU A 258 31.53 19.37 -4.58
N ARG A 259 30.34 19.42 -3.93
CA ARG A 259 29.06 19.08 -4.57
C ARG A 259 27.89 19.91 -4.05
N PHE A 260 26.84 20.01 -4.85
CA PHE A 260 25.56 20.56 -4.38
C PHE A 260 24.82 19.56 -3.49
N VAL A 261 24.14 20.09 -2.49
CA VAL A 261 23.26 19.38 -1.57
C VAL A 261 21.88 20.03 -1.67
N VAL A 262 20.86 19.21 -1.94
CA VAL A 262 19.47 19.65 -1.96
C VAL A 262 18.70 18.97 -0.84
N GLU A 263 18.17 19.77 0.08
CA GLU A 263 17.24 19.33 1.12
C GLU A 263 15.80 19.65 0.68
N ALA A 264 15.07 18.63 0.20
CA ALA A 264 13.67 18.77 -0.19
C ALA A 264 12.76 18.45 1.00
N THR A 265 11.73 19.27 1.21
CA THR A 265 10.80 19.16 2.33
C THR A 265 9.35 19.23 1.85
N TYR A 266 8.62 18.14 2.05
CA TYR A 266 7.16 18.10 1.95
C TYR A 266 6.56 18.49 3.31
N ARG A 267 5.66 19.47 3.33
CA ARG A 267 5.08 20.00 4.56
C ARG A 267 3.56 20.09 4.50
N ARG A 268 2.89 19.57 5.53
CA ARG A 268 1.50 19.89 5.84
C ARG A 268 1.36 21.32 6.37
N LEU A 269 0.47 22.10 5.75
CA LEU A 269 0.16 23.45 6.21
C LEU A 269 -0.79 23.43 7.42
N PRO A 270 -0.70 24.43 8.33
CA PRO A 270 -1.63 24.57 9.46
C PRO A 270 -3.11 24.53 9.03
N GLY A 271 -3.97 23.95 9.86
CA GLY A 271 -5.41 23.81 9.56
C GLY A 271 -5.78 22.71 8.56
N SER A 272 -4.80 22.11 7.87
CA SER A 272 -5.06 21.08 6.86
C SER A 272 -5.39 19.71 7.48
N PRO A 273 -6.08 18.79 6.78
CA PRO A 273 -6.27 17.42 7.25
C PRO A 273 -4.95 16.72 7.58
N LYS A 274 -4.96 15.80 8.56
CA LYS A 274 -3.80 14.95 8.85
C LYS A 274 -3.40 14.14 7.60
N PRO A 275 -2.09 13.87 7.39
CA PRO A 275 -1.65 13.02 6.31
C PRO A 275 -2.27 11.62 6.41
N ARG A 276 -2.53 11.01 5.26
CA ARG A 276 -2.99 9.64 5.11
C ARG A 276 -1.83 8.75 4.74
N GLY A 277 -1.72 7.61 5.42
CA GLY A 277 -0.54 6.76 5.31
C GLY A 277 0.67 7.38 6.01
N ARG A 278 1.78 6.65 5.97
CA ARG A 278 2.99 6.97 6.73
C ARG A 278 4.13 7.56 5.91
N TYR A 279 4.02 7.58 4.59
CA TYR A 279 5.14 7.90 3.71
C TYR A 279 4.82 9.03 2.72
N VAL A 280 5.87 9.78 2.38
CA VAL A 280 5.97 10.60 1.16
C VAL A 280 7.03 9.96 0.28
N THR A 281 6.75 9.86 -1.01
CA THR A 281 7.71 9.39 -2.02
C THR A 281 8.23 10.60 -2.78
N PHE A 282 9.52 10.88 -2.68
CA PHE A 282 10.19 11.87 -3.50
C PHE A 282 10.69 11.20 -4.77
N ILE A 283 10.37 11.78 -5.92
CA ILE A 283 10.80 11.30 -7.23
C ILE A 283 11.75 12.31 -7.81
N THR A 284 12.97 11.86 -8.04
CA THR A 284 14.01 12.63 -8.72
C THR A 284 14.25 12.02 -10.09
N TYR A 285 14.27 12.84 -11.12
CA TYR A 285 14.33 12.37 -12.50
C TYR A 285 15.67 12.71 -13.18
N PRO A 286 16.24 11.83 -14.05
CA PRO A 286 16.29 10.37 -13.97
C PRO A 286 17.64 9.86 -13.43
N GLY A 287 17.65 8.60 -12.97
CA GLY A 287 18.82 7.93 -12.41
C GLY A 287 20.12 8.15 -13.18
N PHE A 288 21.14 8.60 -12.47
CA PHE A 288 22.47 8.87 -13.01
C PHE A 288 23.17 7.56 -13.40
N GLY A 289 23.16 7.28 -14.71
CA GLY A 289 24.08 6.32 -15.30
C GLY A 289 25.51 6.85 -15.32
N ARG A 290 26.23 6.75 -14.19
CA ARG A 290 27.63 6.25 -14.07
C ARG A 290 28.12 6.41 -12.63
N LYS A 291 27.99 5.29 -11.90
CA LYS A 291 28.50 4.97 -10.55
C LYS A 291 27.67 5.47 -9.36
N LYS A 292 26.85 4.51 -8.88
CA LYS A 292 26.35 4.31 -7.50
C LYS A 292 25.34 5.33 -6.96
N GLU A 293 24.09 5.22 -7.41
CA GLU A 293 22.87 4.91 -6.62
C GLU A 293 21.64 5.36 -7.43
N ASP A 294 20.70 4.44 -7.67
CA ASP A 294 19.42 4.78 -8.32
C ASP A 294 18.50 5.44 -7.27
N SER A 295 18.43 6.77 -7.26
CA SER A 295 17.60 7.55 -6.33
C SER A 295 16.19 7.83 -6.86
N TYR A 296 15.74 7.15 -7.93
CA TYR A 296 14.49 7.48 -8.63
C TYR A 296 13.26 7.57 -7.69
N GLU A 297 13.23 6.77 -6.62
CA GLU A 297 12.22 6.87 -5.56
C GLU A 297 12.87 6.87 -4.18
N MET A 298 12.71 7.97 -3.44
CA MET A 298 13.14 8.09 -2.04
C MET A 298 11.92 8.11 -1.12
N PHE A 299 11.89 7.25 -0.10
CA PHE A 299 10.73 7.06 0.75
C PHE A 299 10.96 7.60 2.15
N GLU A 300 10.23 8.65 2.51
CA GLU A 300 10.40 9.31 3.80
C GLU A 300 9.18 9.17 4.68
N THR A 301 9.43 8.92 5.97
CA THR A 301 8.35 8.80 6.96
C THR A 301 7.81 10.18 7.31
N VAL A 302 6.49 10.32 7.27
CA VAL A 302 5.82 11.55 7.68
C VAL A 302 5.83 11.64 9.19
N SER A 303 6.51 12.66 9.70
CA SER A 303 6.57 12.95 11.14
C SER A 303 5.22 13.41 11.69
N LYS A 304 5.10 13.51 13.02
CA LYS A 304 3.83 13.84 13.70
C LYS A 304 3.24 15.20 13.31
N ASN A 305 4.07 16.16 12.89
CA ASN A 305 3.62 17.48 12.44
C ASN A 305 3.16 17.48 10.95
N GLY A 306 3.37 16.37 10.23
CA GLY A 306 3.05 16.23 8.81
C GLY A 306 4.15 16.67 7.87
N THR A 307 5.41 16.60 8.30
CA THR A 307 6.59 16.90 7.49
C THR A 307 7.37 15.63 7.15
N ALA A 308 7.89 15.56 5.94
CA ALA A 308 8.88 14.58 5.48
C ALA A 308 9.95 15.33 4.67
N SER A 309 11.21 14.96 4.84
CA SER A 309 12.34 15.62 4.18
C SER A 309 13.34 14.58 3.71
N THR A 310 13.93 14.81 2.53
CA THR A 310 14.98 13.96 1.95
C THR A 310 16.13 14.85 1.48
N GLU A 311 17.33 14.28 1.44
CA GLU A 311 18.52 14.91 0.90
C GLU A 311 19.01 14.15 -0.34
N PHE A 312 19.49 14.87 -1.35
CA PHE A 312 20.14 14.30 -2.53
C PHE A 312 21.17 15.29 -3.11
N TYR A 313 22.04 14.79 -3.99
CA TYR A 313 23.23 15.50 -4.46
C TYR A 313 23.24 15.61 -5.99
N PRO A 314 22.43 16.51 -6.58
CA PRO A 314 22.36 16.64 -8.02
C PRO A 314 23.50 17.52 -8.55
N ALA A 315 23.89 17.29 -9.81
CA ALA A 315 24.86 18.15 -10.49
C ALA A 315 24.25 19.47 -10.99
N GLU A 316 22.95 19.46 -11.30
CA GLU A 316 22.18 20.56 -11.89
C GLU A 316 20.75 20.59 -11.33
N GLY A 317 20.00 21.65 -11.62
CA GLY A 317 18.59 21.77 -11.29
C GLY A 317 17.69 20.99 -12.23
N PHE A 318 16.58 20.48 -11.68
CA PHE A 318 15.57 19.68 -12.38
C PHE A 318 14.26 19.76 -11.58
N THR A 319 13.13 19.31 -12.13
CA THR A 319 11.90 19.23 -11.35
C THR A 319 11.93 18.00 -10.45
N ILE A 320 11.62 18.20 -9.18
CA ILE A 320 11.34 17.12 -8.22
C ILE A 320 9.83 16.95 -8.04
N ALA A 321 9.37 15.72 -7.81
CA ALA A 321 8.01 15.46 -7.36
C ALA A 321 8.00 14.89 -5.94
N ALA A 322 6.98 15.24 -5.15
CA ALA A 322 6.70 14.66 -3.84
C ALA A 322 5.26 14.14 -3.78
N ILE A 323 5.13 12.83 -3.59
CA ILE A 323 3.85 12.12 -3.60
C ILE A 323 3.52 11.65 -2.18
N GLY A 324 2.56 12.33 -1.55
CA GLY A 324 2.05 12.02 -0.23
C GLY A 324 0.62 11.48 -0.25
N ASP A 325 0.05 11.30 0.94
CA ASP A 325 -1.35 10.91 1.13
C ASP A 325 -1.74 9.62 0.36
N ALA A 326 -0.79 8.66 0.29
CA ALA A 326 -0.88 7.41 -0.47
C ALA A 326 -1.22 7.59 -1.96
N GLY A 327 -0.59 8.57 -2.62
CA GLY A 327 -0.75 8.84 -4.04
C GLY A 327 -1.81 9.88 -4.39
N ASP A 328 -2.56 10.38 -3.41
CA ASP A 328 -3.62 11.36 -3.65
C ASP A 328 -3.14 12.81 -3.55
N THR A 329 -1.89 13.05 -3.16
CA THR A 329 -1.31 14.39 -3.21
C THR A 329 0.02 14.33 -3.92
N VAL A 330 0.11 15.02 -5.04
CA VAL A 330 1.34 15.23 -5.78
C VAL A 330 1.66 16.71 -5.77
N LEU A 331 2.91 17.04 -5.47
CA LEU A 331 3.48 18.37 -5.61
C LEU A 331 4.75 18.27 -6.42
N THR A 332 5.06 19.30 -7.17
CA THR A 332 6.28 19.40 -7.98
C THR A 332 6.96 20.73 -7.75
N LEU A 333 8.28 20.75 -7.84
CA LEU A 333 9.10 21.94 -7.63
C LEU A 333 10.25 21.93 -8.64
N ASN A 334 10.35 22.97 -9.46
CA ASN A 334 11.48 23.19 -10.35
C ASN A 334 12.66 23.75 -9.55
N LEU A 335 13.72 22.96 -9.37
CA LEU A 335 14.88 23.37 -8.57
C LEU A 335 15.68 24.51 -9.25
N SER A 336 15.66 24.61 -10.57
CA SER A 336 16.35 25.68 -11.32
C SER A 336 15.72 27.05 -11.07
N GLU A 337 14.46 27.11 -10.62
CA GLU A 337 13.73 28.36 -10.33
C GLU A 337 13.78 28.75 -8.84
N ILE A 338 14.48 27.99 -8.00
CA ILE A 338 14.58 28.28 -6.56
C ILE A 338 15.39 29.55 -6.32
N LYS A 339 14.87 30.39 -5.43
CA LYS A 339 15.55 31.60 -4.94
C LYS A 339 16.69 31.23 -3.98
N ASP A 340 17.71 32.09 -3.92
CA ASP A 340 18.84 31.95 -2.99
C ASP A 340 19.69 30.67 -3.21
N LYS A 341 19.73 30.16 -4.45
CA LYS A 341 20.61 29.06 -4.84
C LYS A 341 22.08 29.52 -4.94
N PRO A 342 23.08 28.70 -4.56
CA PRO A 342 24.48 29.05 -4.71
C PRO A 342 24.86 29.27 -6.19
N ASP A 343 25.89 30.09 -6.42
CA ASP A 343 26.43 30.32 -7.76
C ASP A 343 26.84 28.99 -8.42
N GLY A 344 26.48 28.82 -9.70
CA GLY A 344 26.77 27.61 -10.48
C GLY A 344 25.74 26.49 -10.35
N PHE A 345 24.69 26.65 -9.54
CA PHE A 345 23.54 25.74 -9.56
C PHE A 345 22.54 26.19 -10.63
N GLU A 346 22.60 25.61 -11.82
CA GLU A 346 21.74 25.99 -12.95
C GLU A 346 20.38 25.32 -12.92
#